data_AF-A0A438IRJ0-F1
#
_entry.id   AF-A0A438IRJ0-F1
#
_cell.length_a   1.000
_cell.length_b   1.000
_cell.length_c   1.000
_cell.angle_alpha   90.00
_cell.angle_beta   90.00
_cell.angle_gamma   90.00
#
_symmetry.space_group_name_H-M   'P 1'
#
loop_
_entity.id
_entity.type
_entity.pdbx_description
1 polymer ?
#
loop_
_entity_poly.entity_id
_entity_poly.type
_entity_poly.pdbx_seq_one_letter_code
_entity_poly.pdbx_strand_id
1 'polypeptide(L)'
;MVYFKTLSSGLDDYPRASHPSGEEHHVDLRCWMLLAAECMHSITELFRKENGLEKEYGSTAKLLSDFDILNQCYMASEPGHLSLASGMHLDKAHGAYFDFGNHTEKVRLSWKEVRAGNNYPTRELVRETLEKPELRLVPHIGYVSLFPFMEKIIPPESWILEKQLDLISNRSTLWTDYGLRSLSKTSSLYMKRNTEHDPPYWRGPIWMNMNYRILSALHHYSQVDGPYRDKARIIYNDLRGNLIRNVVHNYYQSGYLWEQYDQKKGKGKGARPFTGWTSLVLLIMAETYCER
;
A
#
# COMPACT_ATOMS: atom_id res chain seq x y z
N MET A 1 -21.85 -0.27 5.95
CA MET A 1 -20.39 -0.15 5.69
C MET A 1 -19.77 -1.54 5.58
N VAL A 2 -19.16 -1.91 4.45
CA VAL A 2 -18.65 -3.28 4.23
C VAL A 2 -17.41 -3.55 5.08
N TYR A 3 -16.50 -2.58 5.13
CA TYR A 3 -15.24 -2.63 5.87
C TYR A 3 -14.98 -1.29 6.54
N PHE A 4 -14.22 -1.33 7.65
CA PHE A 4 -13.78 -0.13 8.35
C PHE A 4 -12.83 0.71 7.47
N LYS A 5 -12.86 2.04 7.64
CA LYS A 5 -11.95 2.98 6.95
C LYS A 5 -10.78 3.29 7.87
N THR A 6 -9.62 3.56 7.30
CA THR A 6 -8.41 3.96 8.05
C THR A 6 -7.92 5.31 7.55
N LEU A 7 -8.70 6.36 7.84
CA LEU A 7 -8.47 7.72 7.34
C LEU A 7 -7.08 8.26 7.71
N SER A 8 -6.58 7.90 8.91
CA SER A 8 -5.26 8.31 9.40
C SER A 8 -4.09 7.78 8.57
N SER A 9 -4.29 6.70 7.77
CA SER A 9 -3.25 6.20 6.87
C SER A 9 -3.09 7.04 5.60
N GLY A 10 -4.08 7.86 5.25
CA GLY A 10 -4.19 8.55 3.96
C GLY A 10 -4.67 7.66 2.81
N LEU A 11 -4.94 6.38 3.07
CA LEU A 11 -5.52 5.41 2.13
C LEU A 11 -6.93 4.99 2.58
N ASP A 12 -7.84 5.95 2.63
CA ASP A 12 -9.15 5.91 3.31
C ASP A 12 -9.90 4.56 3.30
N ASP A 13 -10.19 4.03 2.12
CA ASP A 13 -10.95 2.79 1.93
C ASP A 13 -10.06 1.60 1.52
N TYR A 14 -8.73 1.73 1.59
CA TYR A 14 -7.84 0.58 1.37
C TYR A 14 -8.16 -0.50 2.41
N PRO A 15 -8.40 -1.74 1.97
CA PRO A 15 -8.97 -2.73 2.86
C PRO A 15 -7.93 -3.25 3.87
N ARG A 16 -8.31 -3.19 5.15
CA ARG A 16 -7.54 -3.65 6.32
C ARG A 16 -8.21 -4.86 6.98
N ALA A 17 -7.82 -5.19 8.20
CA ALA A 17 -8.50 -6.21 9.01
C ALA A 17 -10.02 -5.94 9.06
N SER A 18 -10.82 -6.99 8.86
CA SER A 18 -12.26 -6.83 8.76
C SER A 18 -12.91 -6.46 10.11
N HIS A 19 -12.28 -6.80 11.23
CA HIS A 19 -12.76 -6.54 12.58
C HIS A 19 -11.64 -5.86 13.36
N PRO A 20 -11.66 -4.51 13.47
CA PRO A 20 -10.61 -3.78 14.14
C PRO A 20 -10.38 -4.22 15.58
N SER A 21 -9.11 -4.27 16.01
CA SER A 21 -8.72 -4.66 17.36
C SER A 21 -7.35 -4.09 17.74
N GLY A 22 -6.99 -4.20 19.01
CA GLY A 22 -5.64 -3.82 19.49
C GLY A 22 -4.50 -4.71 18.98
N GLU A 23 -4.83 -5.80 18.29
CA GLU A 23 -3.88 -6.79 17.75
C GLU A 23 -3.48 -6.48 16.29
N GLU A 24 -3.87 -5.33 15.75
CA GLU A 24 -3.59 -4.95 14.37
C GLU A 24 -2.18 -4.42 14.17
N HIS A 25 -1.46 -4.96 13.18
CA HIS A 25 -0.15 -4.48 12.80
C HIS A 25 -0.22 -3.97 11.35
N HIS A 26 0.07 -2.69 11.13
CA HIS A 26 -0.01 -2.05 9.80
C HIS A 26 1.38 -1.86 9.19
N VAL A 27 1.64 -2.48 8.04
CA VAL A 27 2.98 -2.51 7.43
C VAL A 27 3.40 -1.14 6.88
N ASP A 28 2.45 -0.39 6.35
CA ASP A 28 2.67 0.96 5.82
C ASP A 28 3.02 1.94 6.94
N LEU A 29 2.35 1.86 8.10
CA LEU A 29 2.67 2.67 9.26
C LEU A 29 4.09 2.38 9.76
N ARG A 30 4.50 1.10 9.85
CA ARG A 30 5.88 0.72 10.21
C ARG A 30 6.90 1.38 9.27
N CYS A 31 6.61 1.40 7.97
CA CYS A 31 7.46 2.01 6.95
C CYS A 31 7.52 3.54 7.07
N TRP A 32 6.40 4.20 7.37
CA TRP A 32 6.40 5.63 7.66
C TRP A 32 7.18 5.99 8.92
N MET A 33 7.09 5.16 9.96
CA MET A 33 7.87 5.34 11.19
C MET A 33 9.38 5.19 10.94
N LEU A 34 9.78 4.32 10.01
CA LEU A 34 11.17 4.22 9.57
C LEU A 34 11.63 5.55 8.95
N LEU A 35 10.88 6.05 7.96
CA LEU A 35 11.22 7.33 7.30
C LEU A 35 11.32 8.48 8.31
N ALA A 36 10.38 8.55 9.25
CA ALA A 36 10.39 9.58 10.30
C ALA A 36 11.63 9.45 11.22
N ALA A 37 11.97 8.24 11.65
CA ALA A 37 13.14 7.99 12.50
C ALA A 37 14.45 8.35 11.79
N GLU A 38 14.60 7.99 10.51
CA GLU A 38 15.76 8.37 9.68
C GLU A 38 15.87 9.90 9.54
N CYS A 39 14.76 10.59 9.22
CA CYS A 39 14.76 12.04 9.10
C CYS A 39 15.19 12.71 10.41
N MET A 40 14.65 12.25 11.54
CA MET A 40 15.02 12.76 12.86
C MET A 40 16.48 12.49 13.19
N HIS A 41 16.98 11.29 12.86
CA HIS A 41 18.39 10.95 13.04
C HIS A 41 19.30 11.90 12.24
N SER A 42 19.05 12.11 10.94
CA SER A 42 19.82 13.04 10.10
C SER A 42 19.76 14.48 10.61
N ILE A 43 18.60 14.93 11.10
CA ILE A 43 18.47 16.25 11.74
C ILE A 43 19.34 16.32 13.00
N THR A 44 19.32 15.29 13.86
CA THR A 44 20.14 15.29 15.07
C THR A 44 21.64 15.27 14.79
N GLU A 45 22.09 14.55 13.76
CA GLU A 45 23.49 14.56 13.31
C GLU A 45 23.91 15.94 12.83
N LEU A 46 23.05 16.62 12.06
CA LEU A 46 23.32 17.98 11.56
C LEU A 46 23.49 18.99 12.69
N PHE A 47 22.65 18.91 13.72
CA PHE A 47 22.68 19.84 14.85
C PHE A 47 23.69 19.49 15.95
N ARG A 48 24.50 18.42 15.79
CA ARG A 48 25.55 17.97 16.73
C ARG A 48 25.12 18.05 18.21
N LYS A 49 23.89 17.62 18.52
CA LYS A 49 23.40 17.66 19.89
C LYS A 49 23.97 16.48 20.68
N GLU A 50 24.91 16.76 21.59
CA GLU A 50 25.48 15.82 22.58
C GLU A 50 24.46 15.34 23.65
N ASN A 51 23.16 15.41 23.38
CA ASN A 51 22.10 15.15 24.38
C ASN A 51 21.56 13.71 24.33
N GLY A 52 22.27 12.76 23.71
CA GLY A 52 21.89 11.33 23.66
C GLY A 52 20.73 10.95 22.72
N LEU A 53 19.91 11.92 22.29
CA LEU A 53 18.77 11.71 21.37
C LEU A 53 19.18 11.18 19.99
N GLU A 54 20.39 11.51 19.52
CA GLU A 54 20.95 11.00 18.25
C GLU A 54 21.03 9.46 18.26
N LYS A 55 21.44 8.87 19.39
CA LYS A 55 21.53 7.42 19.57
C LYS A 55 20.16 6.76 19.59
N GLU A 56 19.13 7.46 20.08
CA GLU A 56 17.77 6.93 20.17
C GLU A 56 17.14 6.79 18.77
N TYR A 57 17.08 7.88 18.00
CA TYR A 57 16.50 7.84 16.64
C TYR A 57 17.29 6.96 15.69
N GLY A 58 18.63 6.95 15.77
CA GLY A 58 19.46 6.05 14.97
C GLY A 58 19.20 4.57 15.30
N SER A 59 19.01 4.24 16.59
CA SER A 59 18.67 2.88 17.01
C SER A 59 17.27 2.47 16.55
N THR A 60 16.29 3.38 16.63
CA THR A 60 14.93 3.14 16.11
C THR A 60 14.94 2.95 14.59
N ALA A 61 15.66 3.79 13.84
CA ALA A 61 15.80 3.66 12.39
C ALA A 61 16.45 2.32 12.00
N LYS A 62 17.48 1.89 12.74
CA LYS A 62 18.12 0.57 12.54
C LYS A 62 17.14 -0.58 12.84
N LEU A 63 16.36 -0.49 13.92
CA LEU A 63 15.35 -1.50 14.27
C LEU A 63 14.26 -1.62 13.18
N LEU A 64 13.80 -0.48 12.66
CA LEU A 64 12.73 -0.45 11.67
C LEU A 64 13.23 -0.76 10.25
N SER A 65 14.49 -0.53 9.92
CA SER A 65 15.09 -0.93 8.64
C SER A 65 15.56 -2.39 8.62
N ASP A 66 15.62 -3.06 9.78
CA ASP A 66 16.02 -4.45 9.86
C ASP A 66 15.03 -5.36 9.10
N PHE A 67 15.55 -5.96 8.02
CA PHE A 67 14.81 -6.83 7.11
C PHE A 67 14.36 -8.13 7.77
N ASP A 68 15.19 -8.69 8.66
CA ASP A 68 14.84 -9.92 9.36
C ASP A 68 13.73 -9.65 10.36
N ILE A 69 13.79 -8.56 11.12
CA ILE A 69 12.75 -8.17 12.07
C ILE A 69 11.42 -7.89 11.36
N LEU A 70 11.44 -7.21 10.20
CA LEU A 70 10.23 -7.04 9.37
C LEU A 70 9.60 -8.39 8.98
N ASN A 71 10.43 -9.40 8.74
CA ASN A 71 10.02 -10.73 8.30
C ASN A 71 9.81 -11.73 9.46
N GLN A 72 10.26 -11.41 10.67
CA GLN A 72 10.24 -12.30 11.84
C GLN A 72 8.83 -12.47 12.40
N CYS A 73 8.60 -13.63 13.01
CA CYS A 73 7.40 -13.97 13.76
C CYS A 73 7.72 -13.82 15.26
N TYR A 74 7.02 -13.00 16.02
CA TYR A 74 7.07 -13.15 17.48
C TYR A 74 6.29 -14.42 17.86
N MET A 75 6.98 -15.43 18.38
CA MET A 75 6.33 -16.54 19.08
C MET A 75 6.15 -16.14 20.53
N ALA A 76 4.90 -15.91 20.96
CA ALA A 76 4.59 -16.01 22.39
C ALA A 76 4.54 -17.50 22.75
N SER A 77 5.51 -17.95 23.54
CA SER A 77 5.60 -19.32 24.04
C SER A 77 4.85 -19.47 25.35
N GLU A 78 3.63 -20.01 25.31
CA GLU A 78 3.01 -20.78 26.42
C GLU A 78 2.12 -21.89 25.78
N PRO A 79 2.07 -23.11 26.34
CA PRO A 79 1.43 -24.26 25.70
C PRO A 79 -0.09 -24.23 25.90
N GLY A 80 -0.88 -24.07 24.82
CA GLY A 80 -2.34 -24.20 24.97
C GLY A 80 -3.30 -23.86 23.82
N HIS A 81 -2.85 -23.78 22.55
CA HIS A 81 -3.61 -23.33 21.34
C HIS A 81 -3.72 -21.80 21.21
N LEU A 82 -3.21 -21.12 20.17
CA LEU A 82 -3.14 -21.42 18.73
C LEU A 82 -1.72 -21.13 18.21
N SER A 83 -1.14 -22.06 17.46
CA SER A 83 0.11 -21.84 16.73
C SER A 83 -0.16 -21.13 15.41
N LEU A 84 0.22 -19.87 15.27
CA LEU A 84 0.41 -19.25 13.96
C LEU A 84 1.74 -18.50 13.95
N ALA A 85 2.79 -19.18 13.49
CA ALA A 85 4.03 -18.55 13.07
C ALA A 85 3.76 -17.81 11.74
N SER A 86 3.19 -16.61 11.82
CA SER A 86 3.16 -15.67 10.69
C SER A 86 4.25 -14.64 10.90
N GLY A 87 5.10 -14.42 9.90
CA GLY A 87 5.98 -13.24 9.91
C GLY A 87 5.08 -12.02 10.07
N MET A 88 5.45 -11.04 10.88
CA MET A 88 4.56 -9.94 11.27
C MET A 88 3.83 -9.32 10.06
N HIS A 89 4.52 -9.28 8.91
CA HIS A 89 3.95 -8.80 7.65
C HIS A 89 4.18 -9.71 6.45
N LEU A 90 5.11 -10.66 6.49
CA LEU A 90 5.50 -11.43 5.31
C LEU A 90 4.72 -12.74 5.17
N ASP A 91 4.03 -12.88 4.04
CA ASP A 91 3.61 -14.19 3.52
C ASP A 91 4.78 -14.84 2.77
N LYS A 92 5.43 -15.80 3.43
CA LYS A 92 6.59 -16.51 2.89
C LYS A 92 6.28 -17.34 1.64
N ALA A 93 5.04 -17.79 1.45
CA ALA A 93 4.70 -18.62 0.30
C ALA A 93 4.72 -17.80 -1.01
N HIS A 94 4.30 -16.53 -0.93
CA HIS A 94 4.15 -15.67 -2.10
C HIS A 94 5.15 -14.52 -2.15
N GLY A 95 5.93 -14.29 -1.08
CA GLY A 95 6.87 -13.17 -0.99
C GLY A 95 6.17 -11.81 -0.97
N ALA A 96 4.97 -11.74 -0.37
CA ALA A 96 4.12 -10.55 -0.33
C ALA A 96 3.95 -10.03 1.10
N TYR A 97 3.88 -8.72 1.26
CA TYR A 97 3.65 -8.08 2.55
C TYR A 97 2.18 -7.73 2.77
N PHE A 98 1.71 -7.91 4.01
CA PHE A 98 0.34 -7.69 4.41
C PHE A 98 0.27 -7.07 5.80
N ASP A 99 -0.86 -6.41 6.08
CA ASP A 99 -1.24 -6.13 7.46
C ASP A 99 -1.62 -7.42 8.18
N PHE A 100 -1.53 -7.42 9.50
CA PHE A 100 -2.00 -8.50 10.35
C PHE A 100 -3.16 -8.00 11.23
N GLY A 101 -4.16 -8.85 11.47
CA GLY A 101 -5.24 -8.52 12.40
C GLY A 101 -6.40 -9.50 12.35
N ASN A 102 -7.46 -9.19 13.09
CA ASN A 102 -8.63 -10.05 13.19
C ASN A 102 -9.50 -9.93 11.91
N HIS A 103 -9.42 -10.93 11.04
CA HIS A 103 -9.91 -10.84 9.67
C HIS A 103 -10.72 -12.05 9.20
N THR A 104 -11.76 -11.79 8.41
CA THR A 104 -12.48 -12.77 7.57
C THR A 104 -12.85 -12.11 6.24
N GLU A 105 -12.69 -12.86 5.15
CA GLU A 105 -13.15 -12.46 3.81
C GLU A 105 -14.65 -12.69 3.60
N LYS A 106 -15.32 -13.39 4.54
CA LYS A 106 -16.74 -13.73 4.44
C LYS A 106 -17.60 -12.64 5.06
N VAL A 107 -17.52 -11.43 4.49
CA VAL A 107 -18.43 -10.33 4.80
C VAL A 107 -19.14 -9.84 3.55
N ARG A 108 -20.38 -9.39 3.70
CA ARG A 108 -21.16 -8.81 2.61
C ARG A 108 -22.05 -7.68 3.10
N LEU A 109 -22.57 -6.89 2.16
CA LEU A 109 -23.71 -6.02 2.42
C LEU A 109 -25.00 -6.77 2.11
N SER A 110 -25.99 -6.63 2.98
CA SER A 110 -27.32 -7.17 2.81
C SER A 110 -28.35 -6.10 3.16
N TRP A 111 -29.40 -5.98 2.34
CA TRP A 111 -30.53 -5.11 2.63
C TRP A 111 -31.37 -5.72 3.75
N LYS A 112 -31.51 -5.01 4.86
CA LYS A 112 -32.38 -5.39 5.98
C LYS A 112 -33.47 -4.35 6.17
N GLU A 113 -34.68 -4.82 6.44
CA GLU A 113 -35.79 -3.94 6.82
C GLU A 113 -35.61 -3.54 8.28
N VAL A 114 -35.58 -2.22 8.52
CA VAL A 114 -35.48 -1.64 9.85
C VAL A 114 -36.82 -0.98 10.14
N ARG A 115 -37.46 -1.38 11.24
CA ARG A 115 -38.67 -0.73 11.74
C ARG A 115 -38.25 0.46 12.61
N ALA A 116 -38.11 1.63 12.01
CA ALA A 116 -38.08 2.88 12.77
C ALA A 116 -39.48 3.16 13.33
N GLY A 117 -39.59 3.81 14.49
CA GLY A 117 -40.84 3.98 15.24
C GLY A 117 -42.01 4.72 14.56
N ASN A 118 -41.91 5.04 13.26
CA ASN A 118 -43.00 5.51 12.42
C ASN A 118 -43.34 4.43 11.39
N ASN A 119 -44.64 4.18 11.16
CA ASN A 119 -45.28 3.05 10.45
C ASN A 119 -44.82 2.69 9.01
N TYR A 120 -43.69 3.19 8.50
CA TYR A 120 -43.15 2.82 7.18
C TYR A 120 -41.83 2.03 7.33
N PRO A 121 -41.73 0.81 6.75
CA PRO A 121 -40.48 0.06 6.77
C PRO A 121 -39.42 0.77 5.90
N THR A 122 -38.30 1.13 6.50
CA THR A 122 -37.13 1.61 5.76
C THR A 122 -36.19 0.43 5.50
N ARG A 123 -35.51 0.44 4.35
CA ARG A 123 -34.47 -0.54 4.03
C ARG A 123 -33.11 0.09 4.26
N GLU A 124 -32.28 -0.59 5.04
CA GLU A 124 -30.91 -0.16 5.30
C GLU A 124 -29.93 -1.22 4.82
N LEU A 125 -28.80 -0.77 4.27
CA LEU A 125 -27.75 -1.64 3.77
C LEU A 125 -26.77 -1.96 4.91
N VAL A 126 -26.99 -3.11 5.54
CA VAL A 126 -26.27 -3.54 6.75
C VAL A 126 -25.15 -4.52 6.38
N ARG A 127 -24.03 -4.45 7.12
CA ARG A 127 -22.94 -5.41 7.01
C ARG A 127 -23.33 -6.72 7.69
N GLU A 128 -23.06 -7.83 7.01
CA GLU A 128 -23.25 -9.17 7.54
C GLU A 128 -21.92 -9.91 7.54
N THR A 129 -21.55 -10.47 8.70
CA THR A 129 -20.39 -11.34 8.89
C THR A 129 -20.85 -12.79 8.85
N LEU A 130 -20.36 -13.57 7.89
CA LEU A 130 -20.80 -14.94 7.63
C LEU A 130 -19.88 -16.01 8.23
N GLU A 131 -18.66 -15.62 8.63
CA GLU A 131 -17.67 -16.50 9.26
C GLU A 131 -17.01 -15.75 10.41
N LYS A 132 -16.66 -16.46 11.48
CA LYS A 132 -15.93 -15.86 12.60
C LYS A 132 -14.56 -15.36 12.10
N PRO A 133 -14.16 -14.11 12.39
CA PRO A 133 -12.83 -13.63 12.05
C PRO A 133 -11.76 -14.28 12.93
N GLU A 134 -10.56 -14.40 12.39
CA GLU A 134 -9.40 -14.93 13.11
C GLU A 134 -8.19 -14.02 12.90
N LEU A 135 -7.22 -14.07 13.81
CA LEU A 135 -5.94 -13.38 13.65
C LEU A 135 -5.15 -14.00 12.49
N ARG A 136 -4.93 -13.22 11.43
CA ARG A 136 -4.21 -13.65 10.22
C ARG A 136 -3.68 -12.46 9.44
N LEU A 137 -2.83 -12.75 8.45
CA LEU A 137 -2.47 -11.78 7.42
C LEU A 137 -3.71 -11.42 6.58
N VAL A 138 -3.90 -10.14 6.33
CA VAL A 138 -5.02 -9.58 5.58
C VAL A 138 -4.72 -9.70 4.08
N PRO A 139 -5.45 -10.53 3.31
CA PRO A 139 -5.04 -10.99 1.98
C PRO A 139 -5.37 -9.96 0.87
N HIS A 140 -4.86 -8.73 1.00
CA HIS A 140 -5.15 -7.63 0.10
C HIS A 140 -3.88 -7.04 -0.51
N ILE A 141 -3.51 -7.61 -1.66
CA ILE A 141 -2.37 -7.13 -2.46
C ILE A 141 -2.71 -5.77 -3.08
N GLY A 142 -1.86 -4.79 -2.86
CA GLY A 142 -2.00 -3.43 -3.38
C GLY A 142 -0.85 -2.55 -2.94
N TYR A 143 -1.05 -1.23 -2.92
CA TYR A 143 0.02 -0.30 -2.52
C TYR A 143 0.59 -0.58 -1.14
N VAL A 144 -0.24 -0.94 -0.15
CA VAL A 144 0.20 -1.28 1.21
C VAL A 144 1.23 -2.43 1.19
N SER A 145 1.00 -3.45 0.37
CA SER A 145 1.92 -4.59 0.21
C SER A 145 3.28 -4.21 -0.38
N LEU A 146 3.39 -3.04 -1.02
CA LEU A 146 4.62 -2.58 -1.66
C LEU A 146 5.41 -1.59 -0.79
N PHE A 147 4.96 -1.27 0.43
CA PHE A 147 5.66 -0.30 1.28
C PHE A 147 7.11 -0.69 1.61
N PRO A 148 7.42 -1.94 1.99
CA PRO A 148 8.81 -2.35 2.19
C PRO A 148 9.68 -2.21 0.95
N PHE A 149 9.10 -2.45 -0.24
CA PHE A 149 9.76 -2.21 -1.53
C PHE A 149 9.97 -0.71 -1.78
N MET A 150 8.96 0.13 -1.55
CA MET A 150 9.03 1.59 -1.71
C MET A 150 10.05 2.24 -0.78
N GLU A 151 10.25 1.70 0.43
CA GLU A 151 11.27 2.16 1.37
C GLU A 151 12.65 1.51 1.16
N LYS A 152 12.82 0.68 0.13
CA LYS A 152 14.11 0.05 -0.22
C LYS A 152 14.67 -0.83 0.93
N ILE A 153 13.80 -1.37 1.79
CA ILE A 153 14.18 -2.22 2.93
C ILE A 153 14.68 -3.61 2.45
N ILE A 154 14.19 -4.06 1.30
CA ILE A 154 14.46 -5.41 0.79
C ILE A 154 15.88 -5.46 0.22
N PRO A 155 16.76 -6.37 0.67
CA PRO A 155 18.10 -6.51 0.09
C PRO A 155 18.05 -6.85 -1.40
N PRO A 156 18.96 -6.31 -2.25
CA PRO A 156 19.00 -6.59 -3.69
C PRO A 156 19.05 -8.08 -4.03
N GLU A 157 19.66 -8.90 -3.17
CA GLU A 157 19.90 -10.32 -3.45
C GLU A 157 18.76 -11.21 -2.95
N SER A 158 17.81 -10.62 -2.24
CA SER A 158 16.70 -11.34 -1.63
C SER A 158 15.74 -11.86 -2.69
N TRP A 159 15.39 -13.15 -2.61
CA TRP A 159 14.32 -13.73 -3.44
C TRP A 159 12.98 -13.00 -3.25
N ILE A 160 12.76 -12.30 -2.12
CA ILE A 160 11.57 -11.48 -1.90
C ILE A 160 11.53 -10.31 -2.90
N LEU A 161 12.68 -9.72 -3.25
CA LEU A 161 12.73 -8.66 -4.26
C LEU A 161 12.21 -9.16 -5.61
N GLU A 162 12.59 -10.38 -6.01
CA GLU A 162 12.07 -10.99 -7.23
C GLU A 162 10.54 -11.08 -7.21
N LYS A 163 9.96 -11.54 -6.09
CA LYS A 163 8.52 -11.66 -5.93
C LYS A 163 7.82 -10.31 -5.92
N GLN A 164 8.43 -9.27 -5.35
CA GLN A 164 7.89 -7.91 -5.44
C GLN A 164 7.88 -7.39 -6.89
N LEU A 165 8.97 -7.64 -7.65
CA LEU A 165 9.03 -7.29 -9.07
C LEU A 165 8.00 -8.07 -9.90
N ASP A 166 7.77 -9.35 -9.58
CA ASP A 166 6.71 -10.17 -10.19
C ASP A 166 5.31 -9.60 -9.89
N LEU A 167 5.04 -9.23 -8.64
CA LEU A 167 3.77 -8.63 -8.24
C LEU A 167 3.52 -7.31 -8.97
N ILE A 168 4.53 -6.44 -9.02
CA ILE A 168 4.47 -5.14 -9.69
C ILE A 168 4.19 -5.32 -11.18
N SER A 169 4.94 -6.18 -11.87
CA SER A 169 4.86 -6.36 -13.32
C SER A 169 3.68 -7.23 -13.81
N ASN A 170 2.89 -7.79 -12.89
CA ASN A 170 1.77 -8.67 -13.24
C ASN A 170 0.57 -7.90 -13.83
N ARG A 171 0.40 -8.05 -15.16
CA ARG A 171 -0.70 -7.46 -15.96
C ARG A 171 -2.10 -7.95 -15.59
N SER A 172 -2.20 -9.14 -15.01
CA SER A 172 -3.48 -9.71 -14.57
C SER A 172 -3.96 -9.13 -13.24
N THR A 173 -3.06 -8.55 -12.44
CA THR A 173 -3.34 -8.06 -11.07
C THR A 173 -3.17 -6.55 -10.94
N LEU A 174 -1.95 -6.03 -10.78
CA LEU A 174 -1.65 -4.63 -10.47
C LEU A 174 -1.33 -3.80 -11.71
N TRP A 175 -0.64 -4.37 -12.69
CA TRP A 175 -0.12 -3.61 -13.82
C TRP A 175 -1.21 -3.19 -14.82
N THR A 176 -1.10 -1.96 -15.32
CA THR A 176 -1.92 -1.41 -16.41
C THR A 176 -1.04 -0.61 -17.36
N ASP A 177 -1.56 -0.29 -18.55
CA ASP A 177 -0.88 0.58 -19.51
C ASP A 177 -0.91 2.08 -19.12
N TYR A 178 -1.44 2.40 -17.94
CA TYR A 178 -1.62 3.76 -17.42
C TYR A 178 -0.94 3.99 -16.05
N GLY A 179 -0.30 2.97 -15.49
CA GLY A 179 0.27 2.95 -14.12
C GLY A 179 -0.20 1.74 -13.29
N LEU A 180 0.24 1.64 -12.04
CA LEU A 180 -0.16 0.55 -11.14
C LEU A 180 -1.47 0.85 -10.42
N ARG A 181 -2.36 -0.15 -10.34
CA ARG A 181 -3.59 -0.11 -9.55
C ARG A 181 -3.29 0.02 -8.06
N SER A 182 -4.12 0.76 -7.33
CA SER A 182 -4.00 0.81 -5.87
C SER A 182 -4.30 -0.52 -5.18
N LEU A 183 -5.15 -1.36 -5.78
CA LEU A 183 -5.54 -2.66 -5.26
C LEU A 183 -5.60 -3.69 -6.39
N SER A 184 -5.09 -4.89 -6.13
CA SER A 184 -5.06 -6.01 -7.08
C SER A 184 -6.47 -6.44 -7.49
N LYS A 185 -6.63 -6.83 -8.76
CA LYS A 185 -7.84 -7.47 -9.28
C LYS A 185 -8.20 -8.79 -8.58
N THR A 186 -7.26 -9.42 -7.88
CA THR A 186 -7.51 -10.64 -7.09
C THR A 186 -8.12 -10.35 -5.72
N SER A 187 -8.08 -9.10 -5.24
CA SER A 187 -8.74 -8.74 -3.99
C SER A 187 -10.25 -8.89 -4.12
N SER A 188 -10.88 -9.46 -3.10
CA SER A 188 -12.34 -9.53 -2.99
C SER A 188 -13.00 -8.14 -2.96
N LEU A 189 -12.24 -7.06 -2.72
CA LEU A 189 -12.73 -5.68 -2.62
C LEU A 189 -12.33 -4.79 -3.79
N TYR A 190 -11.70 -5.35 -4.83
CA TYR A 190 -11.37 -4.62 -6.05
C TYR A 190 -12.62 -3.96 -6.66
N MET A 191 -12.58 -2.63 -6.78
CA MET A 191 -13.65 -1.77 -7.27
C MET A 191 -15.00 -1.90 -6.53
N LYS A 192 -15.02 -2.49 -5.32
CA LYS A 192 -16.23 -2.57 -4.50
C LYS A 192 -16.42 -1.29 -3.68
N ARG A 193 -17.65 -0.79 -3.67
CA ARG A 193 -18.06 0.33 -2.81
C ARG A 193 -17.95 -0.04 -1.34
N ASN A 194 -17.71 0.96 -0.47
CA ASN A 194 -17.68 0.73 0.98
C ASN A 194 -19.06 0.88 1.64
N THR A 195 -19.90 1.76 1.09
CA THR A 195 -21.31 1.96 1.44
C THR A 195 -22.12 2.19 0.16
N GLU A 196 -23.40 2.50 0.27
CA GLU A 196 -24.18 2.95 -0.89
C GLU A 196 -23.57 4.21 -1.54
N HIS A 197 -23.06 5.15 -0.73
CA HIS A 197 -22.60 6.46 -1.17
C HIS A 197 -21.08 6.60 -1.27
N ASP A 198 -20.31 5.64 -0.77
CA ASP A 198 -18.83 5.64 -0.85
C ASP A 198 -18.35 4.81 -2.06
N PRO A 199 -18.07 5.42 -3.23
CA PRO A 199 -17.45 4.72 -4.35
C PRO A 199 -16.01 4.25 -4.01
N PRO A 200 -15.47 3.27 -4.74
CA PRO A 200 -14.08 2.83 -4.54
C PRO A 200 -13.09 3.97 -4.81
N TYR A 201 -12.14 4.17 -3.89
CA TYR A 201 -11.16 5.25 -3.97
C TYR A 201 -9.72 4.72 -4.07
N TRP A 202 -9.25 4.02 -3.04
CA TRP A 202 -8.00 3.28 -2.98
C TRP A 202 -8.17 1.79 -3.32
N ARG A 203 -9.27 1.42 -4.02
CA ARG A 203 -9.62 0.03 -4.37
C ARG A 203 -9.48 -0.31 -5.86
N GLY A 204 -8.57 0.33 -6.57
CA GLY A 204 -8.31 0.03 -7.99
C GLY A 204 -7.76 1.19 -8.81
N PRO A 205 -8.22 2.45 -8.62
CA PRO A 205 -7.67 3.61 -9.32
C PRO A 205 -6.15 3.76 -9.17
N ILE A 206 -5.56 4.52 -10.08
CA ILE A 206 -4.11 4.73 -10.18
C ILE A 206 -3.77 6.09 -9.58
N TRP A 207 -2.82 6.11 -8.65
CA TRP A 207 -2.42 7.31 -7.90
C TRP A 207 -0.95 7.64 -8.12
N MET A 208 -0.66 8.92 -8.41
CA MET A 208 0.69 9.33 -8.81
C MET A 208 1.71 9.29 -7.67
N ASN A 209 1.32 9.68 -6.45
CA ASN A 209 2.19 9.63 -5.27
C ASN A 209 2.77 8.23 -5.01
N MET A 210 1.94 7.20 -5.04
CA MET A 210 2.39 5.82 -4.82
C MET A 210 3.21 5.30 -6.00
N ASN A 211 2.77 5.58 -7.23
CA ASN A 211 3.55 5.20 -8.42
C ASN A 211 4.93 5.88 -8.48
N TYR A 212 5.05 7.14 -8.05
CA TYR A 212 6.34 7.85 -7.93
C TYR A 212 7.28 7.14 -6.97
N ARG A 213 6.79 6.72 -5.80
CA ARG A 213 7.60 5.99 -4.81
C ARG A 213 8.03 4.61 -5.33
N ILE A 214 7.14 3.92 -6.03
CA ILE A 214 7.47 2.63 -6.68
C ILE A 214 8.52 2.83 -7.78
N LEU A 215 8.41 3.88 -8.59
CA LEU A 215 9.44 4.23 -9.59
C LEU A 215 10.78 4.57 -8.94
N SER A 216 10.79 5.31 -7.84
CA SER A 216 12.02 5.63 -7.10
C SER A 216 12.73 4.36 -6.60
N ALA A 217 11.99 3.39 -6.06
CA ALA A 217 12.55 2.10 -5.66
C ALA A 217 13.01 1.26 -6.86
N LEU A 218 12.22 1.18 -7.94
CA LEU A 218 12.62 0.48 -9.17
C LEU A 218 13.89 1.08 -9.78
N HIS A 219 14.02 2.41 -9.78
CA HIS A 219 15.21 3.12 -10.23
C HIS A 219 16.43 2.74 -9.38
N HIS A 220 16.30 2.79 -8.06
CA HIS A 220 17.35 2.34 -7.15
C HIS A 220 17.79 0.88 -7.41
N TYR A 221 16.84 -0.06 -7.45
CA TYR A 221 17.14 -1.48 -7.71
C TYR A 221 17.66 -1.74 -9.12
N SER A 222 17.46 -0.83 -10.06
CA SER A 222 18.03 -0.92 -11.41
C SER A 222 19.50 -0.50 -11.50
N GLN A 223 20.03 0.12 -10.44
CA GLN A 223 21.38 0.67 -10.37
C GLN A 223 22.29 -0.11 -9.42
N VAL A 224 21.78 -0.55 -8.27
CA VAL A 224 22.55 -1.36 -7.32
C VAL A 224 22.83 -2.75 -7.87
N ASP A 225 23.97 -3.32 -7.48
CA ASP A 225 24.33 -4.67 -7.88
C ASP A 225 23.37 -5.71 -7.27
N GLY A 226 22.95 -6.65 -8.10
CA GLY A 226 22.12 -7.78 -7.71
C GLY A 226 21.53 -8.55 -8.88
N PRO A 227 21.02 -9.79 -8.67
CA PRO A 227 20.57 -10.66 -9.75
C PRO A 227 19.30 -10.14 -10.43
N TYR A 228 18.55 -9.23 -9.80
CA TYR A 228 17.29 -8.70 -10.32
C TYR A 228 17.42 -7.28 -10.91
N ARG A 229 18.65 -6.73 -11.01
CA ARG A 229 18.92 -5.37 -11.49
C ARG A 229 18.29 -5.09 -12.85
N ASP A 230 18.50 -5.99 -13.81
CA ASP A 230 18.01 -5.83 -15.17
C ASP A 230 16.48 -5.94 -15.25
N LYS A 231 15.89 -6.81 -14.43
CA LYS A 231 14.42 -6.94 -14.30
C LYS A 231 13.81 -5.65 -13.74
N ALA A 232 14.40 -5.09 -12.68
CA ALA A 232 13.98 -3.79 -12.13
C ALA A 232 14.07 -2.67 -13.17
N ARG A 233 15.15 -2.63 -13.96
CA ARG A 233 15.35 -1.64 -15.04
C ARG A 233 14.27 -1.70 -16.12
N ILE A 234 13.91 -2.91 -16.57
CA ILE A 234 12.85 -3.10 -17.57
C ILE A 234 11.51 -2.59 -17.02
N ILE A 235 11.15 -3.01 -15.81
CA ILE A 235 9.89 -2.63 -15.16
C ILE A 235 9.83 -1.12 -14.93
N TYR A 236 10.94 -0.51 -14.49
CA TYR A 236 11.08 0.95 -14.33
C TYR A 236 10.73 1.69 -15.63
N ASN A 237 11.42 1.34 -16.73
CA ASN A 237 11.27 2.02 -18.01
C ASN A 237 9.84 1.94 -18.54
N ASP A 238 9.23 0.76 -18.46
CA ASP A 238 7.87 0.53 -18.94
C ASP A 238 6.84 1.29 -18.09
N LEU A 239 6.96 1.23 -16.76
CA LEU A 239 6.02 1.89 -15.84
C LEU A 239 6.10 3.41 -15.98
N ARG A 240 7.33 3.94 -16.05
CA ARG A 240 7.59 5.36 -16.25
C ARG A 240 6.97 5.85 -17.54
N GLY A 241 7.18 5.12 -18.64
CA GLY A 241 6.58 5.44 -19.93
C GLY A 241 5.05 5.45 -19.88
N ASN A 242 4.42 4.46 -19.23
CA ASN A 242 2.97 4.39 -19.09
C ASN A 242 2.39 5.58 -18.32
N LEU A 243 3.01 5.95 -17.20
CA LEU A 243 2.57 7.07 -16.36
C LEU A 243 2.69 8.41 -17.10
N ILE A 244 3.84 8.70 -17.69
CA ILE A 244 4.07 9.94 -18.43
C ILE A 244 3.07 10.05 -19.59
N ARG A 245 2.97 9.01 -20.44
CA ARG A 245 2.04 9.01 -21.59
C ARG A 245 0.61 9.26 -21.14
N ASN A 246 0.15 8.59 -20.09
CA ASN A 246 -1.24 8.73 -19.65
C ASN A 246 -1.54 10.12 -19.08
N VAL A 247 -0.66 10.67 -18.24
CA VAL A 247 -0.84 12.02 -17.68
C VAL A 247 -0.82 13.07 -18.78
N VAL A 248 0.16 13.01 -19.68
CA VAL A 248 0.29 13.95 -20.79
C VAL A 248 -0.92 13.87 -21.72
N HIS A 249 -1.39 12.66 -22.04
CA HIS A 249 -2.60 12.46 -22.84
C HIS A 249 -3.83 13.10 -22.21
N ASN A 250 -4.06 12.89 -20.91
CA ASN A 250 -5.18 13.51 -20.20
C ASN A 250 -5.05 15.05 -20.15
N TYR A 251 -3.84 15.56 -19.94
CA TYR A 251 -3.59 17.00 -19.96
C TYR A 251 -3.93 17.62 -21.32
N TYR A 252 -3.49 17.02 -22.43
CA TYR A 252 -3.83 17.52 -23.77
C TYR A 252 -5.33 17.40 -24.09
N GLN A 253 -6.01 16.37 -23.60
CA GLN A 253 -7.44 16.19 -23.85
C GLN A 253 -8.34 17.10 -23.02
N SER A 254 -7.99 17.34 -21.75
CA SER A 254 -8.88 18.04 -20.81
C SER A 254 -8.34 19.37 -20.30
N GLY A 255 -7.07 19.70 -20.53
CA GLY A 255 -6.40 20.89 -20.00
C GLY A 255 -6.07 20.81 -18.51
N TYR A 256 -6.13 19.63 -17.88
CA TYR A 256 -5.98 19.48 -16.42
C TYR A 256 -5.15 18.27 -16.02
N LEU A 257 -4.45 18.40 -14.89
CA LEU A 257 -3.99 17.27 -14.09
C LEU A 257 -5.11 16.82 -13.15
N TRP A 258 -5.21 15.51 -12.92
CA TRP A 258 -6.26 14.88 -12.12
C TRP A 258 -5.67 14.20 -10.89
N GLU A 259 -6.51 14.09 -9.86
CA GLU A 259 -6.16 13.47 -8.58
C GLU A 259 -5.75 11.99 -8.71
N GLN A 260 -6.50 11.25 -9.54
CA GLN A 260 -6.31 9.82 -9.81
C GLN A 260 -6.72 9.48 -11.24
N TYR A 261 -6.34 8.29 -11.73
CA TYR A 261 -6.62 7.84 -13.09
C TYR A 261 -7.34 6.48 -13.10
N ASP A 262 -8.25 6.31 -14.07
CA ASP A 262 -8.99 5.07 -14.28
C ASP A 262 -8.06 3.94 -14.75
N GLN A 263 -8.15 2.79 -14.10
CA GLN A 263 -7.30 1.64 -14.35
C GLN A 263 -7.65 0.81 -15.59
N LYS A 264 -8.73 1.15 -16.31
CA LYS A 264 -9.13 0.49 -17.55
C LYS A 264 -8.91 1.38 -18.76
N LYS A 265 -9.19 2.67 -18.63
CA LYS A 265 -9.15 3.63 -19.75
C LYS A 265 -8.11 4.73 -19.60
N GLY A 266 -7.41 4.80 -18.48
CA GLY A 266 -6.44 5.85 -18.19
C GLY A 266 -7.05 7.24 -17.95
N LYS A 267 -8.37 7.40 -18.08
CA LYS A 267 -9.05 8.69 -17.95
C LYS A 267 -8.91 9.27 -16.53
N GLY A 268 -8.59 10.55 -16.42
CA GLY A 268 -8.53 11.30 -15.17
C GLY A 268 -9.88 11.29 -14.43
N LYS A 269 -9.81 11.14 -13.11
CA LYS A 269 -10.95 11.04 -12.18
C LYS A 269 -10.66 11.81 -10.89
N GLY A 270 -11.72 12.14 -10.16
CA GLY A 270 -11.62 12.89 -8.91
C GLY A 270 -11.47 14.40 -9.13
N ALA A 271 -10.80 15.06 -8.18
CA ALA A 271 -10.60 16.50 -8.21
C ALA A 271 -9.74 16.96 -9.40
N ARG A 272 -10.03 18.17 -9.90
CA ARG A 272 -9.24 18.90 -10.90
C ARG A 272 -9.46 20.42 -10.77
N PRO A 273 -8.48 21.28 -11.10
CA PRO A 273 -7.08 20.92 -11.36
C PRO A 273 -6.45 20.32 -10.09
N PHE A 274 -5.71 19.22 -10.25
CA PHE A 274 -4.97 18.60 -9.15
C PHE A 274 -3.48 18.67 -9.43
N THR A 275 -2.92 19.88 -9.31
CA THR A 275 -1.47 20.11 -9.28
C THR A 275 -0.89 19.83 -7.89
N GLY A 276 -1.51 18.93 -7.12
CA GLY A 276 -0.96 18.33 -5.90
C GLY A 276 0.10 17.28 -6.26
N TRP A 277 0.01 16.09 -5.68
CA TRP A 277 1.01 15.04 -5.97
C TRP A 277 1.06 14.58 -7.43
N THR A 278 0.06 14.88 -8.27
CA THR A 278 0.14 14.56 -9.70
C THR A 278 1.24 15.38 -10.40
N SER A 279 1.66 16.51 -9.82
CA SER A 279 2.83 17.27 -10.25
C SER A 279 4.15 16.51 -10.15
N LEU A 280 4.21 15.40 -9.38
CA LEU A 280 5.36 14.48 -9.36
C LEU A 280 5.69 13.91 -10.74
N VAL A 281 4.78 13.96 -11.72
CA VAL A 281 5.09 13.63 -13.12
C VAL A 281 6.29 14.41 -13.66
N LEU A 282 6.54 15.63 -13.18
CA LEU A 282 7.72 16.42 -13.55
C LEU A 282 9.01 15.75 -13.07
N LEU A 283 9.05 15.31 -11.81
CA LEU A 283 10.20 14.61 -11.24
C LEU A 283 10.41 13.24 -11.92
N ILE A 284 9.33 12.55 -12.27
CA ILE A 284 9.39 11.32 -13.06
C ILE A 284 10.02 11.59 -14.43
N MET A 285 9.60 12.65 -15.14
CA MET A 285 10.19 13.02 -16.43
C MET A 285 11.66 13.42 -16.31
N ALA A 286 12.05 14.08 -15.23
CA ALA A 286 13.44 14.45 -14.95
C ALA A 286 14.29 13.32 -14.34
N GLU A 287 13.68 12.16 -14.05
CA GLU A 287 14.32 11.02 -13.36
C GLU A 287 14.99 11.44 -12.05
N THR A 288 14.39 12.44 -11.39
CA THR A 288 14.90 13.00 -10.15
C THR A 288 14.15 12.37 -8.99
N TYR A 289 14.79 11.42 -8.33
CA TYR A 289 14.26 10.75 -7.14
C TYR A 289 15.14 11.06 -5.94
N CYS A 290 14.55 11.17 -4.75
CA CYS A 290 15.35 11.25 -3.53
C CYS A 290 16.07 9.92 -3.32
N GLU A 291 17.39 9.96 -3.43
CA GLU A 291 18.27 8.89 -2.96
C GLU A 291 18.30 8.93 -1.42
N ARG A 292 18.26 7.75 -0.81
CA ARG A 292 18.54 7.56 0.62
C ARG A 292 19.98 7.12 0.72
#